data_AF-A0A557PEE3-F1
#
_entry.id   AF-A0A557PEE3-F1
#
_cell.length_a   1.000
_cell.length_b   1.000
_cell.length_c   1.000
_cell.angle_alpha   90.00
_cell.angle_beta   90.00
_cell.angle_gamma   90.00
#
_symmetry.space_group_name_H-M   'P 1'
#
loop_
_entity.id
_entity.type
_entity.pdbx_description
1 polymer ?
#
loop_
_entity_poly.entity_id
_entity_poly.type
_entity_poly.pdbx_seq_one_letter_code
_entity_poly.pdbx_strand_id
1 'polypeptide(L)' 'NLNPIERLWKVMHEHARNNVYFPTKASFKGAIDTFFDVTLPEVASSLMSRINDNFQVLKPATSS' A
#
# COMPACT_ATOMS: atom_id res chain seq x y z
N ASN A 1 -3.89 11.19 7.26
CA ASN A 1 -4.35 9.97 7.95
C ASN A 1 -4.87 9.01 6.91
N LEU A 2 -4.32 7.81 6.82
CA LEU A 2 -4.81 6.79 5.90
C LEU A 2 -5.56 5.72 6.68
N ASN A 3 -6.80 5.44 6.27
CA ASN A 3 -7.56 4.27 6.72
C ASN A 3 -6.85 2.98 6.27
N PRO A 4 -7.12 1.82 6.90
CA PRO A 4 -6.42 0.56 6.58
C PRO A 4 -6.41 0.21 5.08
N ILE A 5 -7.51 0.47 4.37
CA ILE A 5 -7.62 0.28 2.92
C ILE A 5 -6.64 1.16 2.14
N GLU A 6 -6.47 2.42 2.55
CA GLU A 6 -5.57 3.37 1.92
C GLU A 6 -4.10 3.05 2.24
N ARG A 7 -3.83 2.51 3.44
CA ARG A 7 -2.51 1.99 3.81
C ARG A 7 -2.13 0.78 2.97
N LEU A 8 -3.08 -0.14 2.72
CA LEU A 8 -2.87 -1.27 1.82
C LEU A 8 -2.60 -0.78 0.38
N TRP A 9 -3.36 0.21 -0.10
CA TRP A 9 -3.13 0.83 -1.40
C TRP A 9 -1.74 1.45 -1.53
N LYS A 10 -1.24 2.09 -0.46
CA LYS A 10 0.11 2.65 -0.43
C LYS A 10 1.18 1.55 -0.55
N VAL A 11 1.02 0.46 0.20
CA VAL A 11 1.94 -0.69 0.12
C VAL A 11 1.91 -1.34 -1.27
N MET A 12 0.73 -1.54 -1.82
CA MET A 12 0.58 -2.03 -3.21
C MET A 12 1.27 -1.09 -4.21
N HIS A 13 1.17 0.23 -4.01
CA HIS A 13 1.89 1.17 -4.87
C HIS A 13 3.41 1.04 -4.72
N GLU A 14 3.93 0.97 -3.49
CA GLU A 14 5.37 0.80 -3.19
C GLU A 14 5.96 -0.43 -3.89
N HIS A 15 5.23 -1.56 -3.89
CA HIS A 15 5.73 -2.83 -4.42
C HIS A 15 5.40 -3.08 -5.90
N ALA A 16 4.23 -2.68 -6.37
CA ALA A 16 3.74 -3.09 -7.69
C ALA A 16 3.75 -1.97 -8.72
N ARG A 17 3.78 -0.68 -8.32
CA ARG A 17 3.58 0.44 -9.27
C ARG A 17 4.59 1.57 -9.18
N ASN A 18 5.40 1.62 -8.13
CA ASN A 18 6.31 2.72 -7.92
C ASN A 18 7.36 2.77 -9.05
N ASN A 19 7.35 3.85 -9.83
CA ASN A 19 8.26 4.06 -10.97
C ASN A 19 8.22 2.96 -12.05
N VAL A 20 7.09 2.23 -12.18
CA VAL A 20 6.91 1.20 -13.22
C VAL A 20 5.86 1.64 -14.22
N TYR A 21 6.21 1.62 -15.51
CA TYR A 21 5.28 1.85 -16.61
C TYR A 21 4.72 0.52 -17.13
N PHE A 22 3.40 0.46 -17.28
CA PHE A 22 2.70 -0.70 -17.82
C PHE A 22 2.20 -0.41 -19.24
N PRO A 23 2.81 -1.02 -20.28
CA PRO A 23 2.42 -0.76 -21.67
C PRO A 23 1.06 -1.35 -22.04
N THR A 24 0.54 -2.31 -21.26
CA THR A 24 -0.76 -2.94 -21.52
C THR A 24 -1.57 -3.10 -20.25
N LYS A 25 -2.90 -3.19 -20.41
CA LYS A 25 -3.80 -3.52 -19.30
C LYS A 25 -3.48 -4.88 -18.68
N ALA A 26 -3.02 -5.84 -19.48
CA ALA A 26 -2.68 -7.18 -19.02
C ALA A 26 -1.45 -7.17 -18.11
N SER A 27 -0.40 -6.40 -18.44
CA SER A 27 0.78 -6.29 -17.58
C SER A 27 0.48 -5.56 -16.27
N PHE A 28 -0.35 -4.53 -16.32
CA PHE A 28 -0.85 -3.88 -15.10
C PHE A 28 -1.62 -4.87 -14.22
N LYS A 29 -2.59 -5.59 -14.80
CA LYS A 29 -3.37 -6.58 -14.05
C LYS A 29 -2.47 -7.65 -13.43
N GLY A 30 -1.55 -8.21 -14.21
CA GLY A 30 -0.63 -9.25 -13.71
C GLY A 30 0.24 -8.80 -12.55
N ALA A 31 0.70 -7.53 -12.56
CA ALA A 31 1.46 -6.98 -11.44
C ALA A 31 0.62 -6.81 -10.17
N ILE A 32 -0.66 -6.43 -10.32
CA ILE A 32 -1.60 -6.35 -9.20
C ILE A 32 -1.94 -7.74 -8.67
N ASP A 33 -2.22 -8.71 -9.55
CA ASP A 33 -2.49 -10.11 -9.16
C ASP A 33 -1.28 -10.69 -8.41
N THR A 34 -0.06 -10.51 -8.94
CA THR A 34 1.19 -10.95 -8.29
C THR A 34 1.38 -10.32 -6.92
N PHE A 35 1.02 -9.04 -6.76
CA PHE A 35 1.09 -8.38 -5.46
C PHE A 35 0.18 -9.07 -4.43
N PHE A 36 -1.06 -9.40 -4.79
CA PHE A 36 -1.98 -10.04 -3.86
C PHE A 36 -1.67 -11.50 -3.59
N ASP A 37 -1.23 -12.24 -4.61
CA ASP A 37 -1.01 -13.70 -4.50
C ASP A 37 0.35 -14.06 -3.90
N VAL A 38 1.37 -13.23 -4.12
CA VAL A 38 2.76 -13.54 -3.74
C VAL A 38 3.30 -12.54 -2.74
N THR A 39 3.38 -11.26 -3.13
CA THR A 39 4.09 -10.26 -2.33
C THR A 39 3.39 -9.98 -1.01
N LEU A 40 2.06 -9.85 -1.01
CA LEU A 40 1.28 -9.51 0.17
C LEU A 40 1.40 -10.59 1.26
N PRO A 41 1.24 -11.91 0.98
CA PRO A 41 1.54 -12.96 1.95
C PRO A 41 2.96 -12.92 2.51
N GLU A 42 3.97 -12.67 1.67
CA GLU A 42 5.38 -12.62 2.10
C GLU A 42 5.67 -11.45 3.05
N VAL A 43 5.06 -10.28 2.80
CA VAL A 43 5.26 -9.10 3.64
C VAL A 43 4.19 -8.94 4.73
N ALA A 44 3.17 -9.80 4.77
CA ALA A 44 2.01 -9.69 5.66
C ALA A 44 2.42 -9.53 7.13
N SER A 45 3.39 -10.33 7.58
CA SER A 45 3.90 -10.30 8.96
C SER A 45 4.48 -8.93 9.33
N SER A 46 5.19 -8.29 8.40
CA SER A 46 5.74 -6.94 8.59
C SER A 46 4.67 -5.85 8.45
N LEU A 47 3.59 -6.13 7.71
CA LEU A 47 2.52 -5.17 7.47
C LEU A 47 1.50 -5.10 8.60
N MET A 48 1.39 -6.12 9.45
CA MET A 48 0.51 -6.12 10.64
C MET A 48 0.71 -4.88 11.52
N SER A 49 1.94 -4.37 11.65
CA SER A 49 2.22 -3.13 12.39
C SER A 49 1.87 -1.85 11.61
N ARG A 50 1.86 -1.88 10.27
CA ARG A 50 1.59 -0.72 9.41
C ARG A 50 0.08 -0.58 9.11
N ILE A 51 -0.59 -1.67 8.77
CA ILE A 51 -2.01 -1.75 8.43
C ILE A 51 -2.79 -2.19 9.67
N ASN A 52 -2.74 -1.34 10.71
CA ASN A 52 -3.55 -1.51 11.91
C ASN A 52 -4.71 -0.51 11.93
N ASP A 53 -5.75 -0.83 12.70
CA ASP A 53 -6.94 0.00 12.85
C ASP A 53 -6.75 1.15 13.87
N ASN A 54 -5.51 1.37 14.31
CA ASN A 54 -5.18 2.48 15.18
C ASN A 54 -5.22 3.78 14.37
N PHE A 55 -6.28 4.56 14.59
CA PHE A 55 -6.38 5.93 14.11
C PHE A 55 -5.23 6.75 14.70
N GLN A 56 -4.40 7.35 13.84
CA GLN A 56 -3.35 8.26 14.32
C GLN A 56 -3.98 9.63 14.61
N VAL A 57 -3.87 10.14 15.82
CA VAL A 57 -4.30 11.52 16.10
C VAL A 57 -3.24 12.46 15.52
N LEU A 58 -3.61 13.22 14.48
CA LEU A 58 -2.73 14.23 13.91
C LEU A 58 -2.68 15.42 14.88
N LYS A 59 -1.47 15.84 15.27
CA LYS A 59 -1.31 17.09 16.01
C LYS A 59 -1.58 18.26 15.07
N PRO A 60 -2.39 19.26 15.46
CA PRO A 60 -2.63 20.43 14.63
C PRO A 60 -1.32 21.18 14.40
N ALA A 61 -1.16 21.73 13.19
CA ALA A 61 -0.02 22.59 12.89
C ALA A 61 -0.14 23.86 13.73
N THR A 62 0.90 24.21 14.49
CA THR A 62 0.99 25.49 15.16
C THR A 62 1.11 26.59 14.11
N SER A 63 0.10 27.45 14.01
CA SER A 63 0.21 28.68 13.22
C SER A 63 1.22 29.61 13.88
N SER A 64 2.20 30.07 13.11
CA SER A 64 3.12 31.16 13.48
C SER A 64 2.46 32.52 13.36
#